data_AF-A0A955H233-F1
#
_entry.id   AF-A0A955H233-F1
#
_cell.length_a   1.000
_cell.length_b   1.000
_cell.length_c   1.000
_cell.angle_alpha   90.00
_cell.angle_beta   90.00
_cell.angle_gamma   90.00
#
_symmetry.space_group_name_H-M   'P 1'
#
loop_
_entity.id
_entity.type
_entity.pdbx_description
1 polymer ?
#
loop_
_entity_poly.entity_id
_entity_poly.type
_entity_poly.pdbx_seq_one_letter_code
_entity_poly.pdbx_strand_id
1 'polypeptide(L)'
;MSDAVQQIKDRLNIIDVVSPYVELHKAGKNFKGKSPFSAEKTPSFYVSPDRGMYYCFSTSQGGDIFNFIQVMEGVDFKEALKILAQKAGVELVPEDPKQKGERDQLYAAMEAATVFYQDALLRESEAVEYVKRRGVKEETVAKWRIGFAPGPPKSGWREVKDALEAKSFSKEILLKAGLIKHAESGKEPFDVFRDRVMFPMSDSNGKVVAFSGRILHPNDKAPKYVNSPETALYKKSELLFGYDKAKNGIRNLKFSLIVEGQFDVVMCHQAGYANAVAVSGTALTIHHVQLLERLSDKVVLSLDADRAGISAMKKAAEVMLRRGLDVKVAELPLGKDPADMIVENPAEFKKVIGHSVHVIEFLLHVLRREIEDERSFKLKVSAEVLPFILLLPSRIDQEHFLGKVAEAISTTVDSVRYELDRLREQQAPAGVIKAPPNTAVADNRAQAKVSSDMAQKAYVYLLAAAEVLSPDFAKKVELEVAAIKTIGEVGDPDESERAGVLFTLEQHFTNLPELALQEEIVAKLNQFKTALIRKHLAMCRSELGAAEAAGDDARILQVLEEIKKYETKRRELAYDVESFTAS
;
A
#
# COMPACT_ATOMS: atom_id res chain seq x y z
N MET A 1 -5.41 -25.68 -15.05
CA MET A 1 -5.69 -25.36 -13.63
C MET A 1 -7.17 -25.43 -13.23
N SER A 2 -8.14 -25.04 -14.07
CA SER A 2 -9.58 -25.04 -13.72
C SER A 2 -10.13 -26.40 -13.24
N ASP A 3 -9.74 -27.49 -13.91
CA ASP A 3 -10.29 -28.84 -13.65
C ASP A 3 -9.90 -29.42 -12.28
N ALA A 4 -8.62 -29.32 -11.88
CA ALA A 4 -8.15 -29.84 -10.59
C ALA A 4 -8.72 -29.07 -9.38
N VAL A 5 -8.93 -27.75 -9.51
CA VAL A 5 -9.54 -26.93 -8.45
C VAL A 5 -10.98 -27.38 -8.22
N GLN A 6 -11.73 -27.63 -9.29
CA GLN A 6 -13.11 -28.09 -9.19
C GLN A 6 -13.18 -29.51 -8.60
N GLN A 7 -12.35 -30.44 -9.07
CA GLN A 7 -12.28 -31.81 -8.53
C GLN A 7 -11.98 -31.85 -7.03
N ILE A 8 -11.15 -30.93 -6.53
CA ILE A 8 -10.86 -30.82 -5.09
C ILE A 8 -12.09 -30.28 -4.33
N LYS A 9 -12.76 -29.26 -4.86
CA LYS A 9 -14.00 -28.71 -4.26
C LYS A 9 -15.14 -29.72 -4.24
N ASP A 10 -15.21 -30.59 -5.23
CA ASP A 10 -16.24 -31.64 -5.31
C ASP A 10 -15.97 -32.79 -4.32
N ARG A 11 -14.70 -33.02 -3.94
CA ARG A 11 -14.30 -34.11 -3.05
C ARG A 11 -14.14 -33.71 -1.59
N LEU A 12 -13.87 -32.44 -1.30
CA LEU A 12 -13.65 -31.96 0.06
C LEU A 12 -14.78 -31.03 0.50
N ASN A 13 -15.43 -31.40 1.60
CA ASN A 13 -16.34 -30.52 2.30
C ASN A 13 -15.53 -29.49 3.10
N ILE A 14 -15.97 -28.22 3.10
CA ILE A 14 -15.34 -27.17 3.89
C ILE A 14 -15.33 -27.48 5.40
N ILE A 15 -16.34 -28.19 5.93
CA ILE A 15 -16.34 -28.63 7.32
C ILE A 15 -15.10 -29.50 7.60
N ASP A 16 -14.79 -30.46 6.72
CA ASP A 16 -13.69 -31.41 6.92
C ASP A 16 -12.31 -30.74 6.78
N VAL A 17 -12.26 -29.62 6.05
CA VAL A 17 -11.06 -28.79 5.93
C VAL A 17 -10.85 -27.94 7.18
N VAL A 18 -11.92 -27.37 7.75
CA VAL A 18 -11.85 -26.41 8.86
C VAL A 18 -11.81 -27.07 10.24
N SER A 19 -12.56 -28.16 10.44
CA SER A 19 -12.74 -28.80 11.76
C SER A 19 -11.44 -29.26 12.46
N PRO A 20 -10.34 -29.60 11.75
CA PRO A 20 -9.06 -29.85 12.40
C PRO A 20 -8.43 -28.63 13.09
N TYR A 21 -8.82 -27.41 12.68
CA TYR A 21 -8.24 -26.15 13.16
C TYR A 21 -9.16 -25.42 14.14
N VAL A 22 -10.47 -25.60 14.00
CA VAL A 22 -11.49 -24.86 14.76
C VAL A 22 -12.53 -25.84 15.29
N GLU A 23 -12.80 -25.78 16.59
CA GLU A 23 -13.95 -26.47 17.17
C GLU A 23 -15.25 -25.80 16.71
N LEU A 24 -16.05 -26.53 15.92
CA LEU A 24 -17.29 -26.04 15.31
C LEU A 24 -18.53 -26.62 16.01
N HIS A 25 -19.49 -25.75 16.32
CA HIS A 25 -20.80 -26.10 16.84
C HIS A 25 -21.91 -25.74 15.83
N LYS A 26 -22.95 -26.57 15.74
CA LYS A 26 -24.06 -26.34 14.81
C LYS A 26 -24.87 -25.10 15.21
N ALA A 27 -25.18 -24.25 14.24
CA ALA A 27 -25.99 -23.04 14.39
C ALA A 27 -26.96 -22.91 13.19
N GLY A 28 -28.11 -23.59 13.29
CA GLY A 28 -29.07 -23.69 12.20
C GLY A 28 -28.53 -24.51 11.02
N LYS A 29 -28.52 -23.92 9.82
CA LYS A 29 -27.94 -24.51 8.60
C LYS A 29 -26.41 -24.34 8.50
N ASN A 30 -25.84 -23.45 9.32
CA ASN A 30 -24.41 -23.17 9.34
C ASN A 30 -23.75 -23.75 10.60
N PHE A 31 -22.42 -23.67 10.65
CA PHE A 31 -21.61 -24.00 11.81
C PHE A 31 -20.92 -22.74 12.32
N LYS A 32 -20.67 -22.65 13.64
CA LYS A 32 -19.97 -21.54 14.27
C LYS A 32 -18.90 -22.01 15.23
N GLY A 33 -17.80 -21.28 15.35
CA GLY A 33 -16.69 -21.53 16.24
C GLY A 33 -16.00 -20.24 16.66
N LYS A 34 -14.98 -20.35 17.51
CA LYS A 34 -14.09 -19.22 17.82
C LYS A 34 -13.17 -18.97 16.63
N SER A 35 -12.85 -17.70 16.39
CA SER A 35 -11.90 -17.30 15.35
C SER A 35 -10.55 -18.01 15.54
N PRO A 36 -10.04 -18.71 14.50
CA PRO A 36 -8.66 -19.20 14.49
C PRO A 36 -7.64 -18.06 14.27
N PHE A 37 -8.10 -16.87 13.87
CA PHE A 37 -7.24 -15.75 13.49
C PHE A 37 -6.98 -14.76 14.64
N SER A 38 -7.82 -14.81 15.68
CA SER A 38 -7.76 -13.89 16.81
C SER A 38 -8.23 -14.58 18.09
N ALA A 39 -7.52 -14.32 19.20
CA ALA A 39 -7.91 -14.86 20.51
C ALA A 39 -9.15 -14.14 21.05
N GLU A 40 -10.32 -14.73 20.83
CA GLU A 40 -11.62 -14.18 21.26
C GLU A 40 -12.37 -15.12 22.22
N LYS A 41 -13.25 -14.54 23.04
CA LYS A 41 -14.07 -15.32 24.00
C LYS A 41 -15.40 -15.78 23.40
N THR A 42 -15.95 -15.03 22.45
CA THR A 42 -17.25 -15.29 21.81
C THR A 42 -17.07 -15.82 20.39
N PRO A 43 -17.80 -16.88 19.97
CA PRO A 43 -17.72 -17.40 18.60
C PRO A 43 -18.09 -16.36 17.53
N SER A 44 -17.15 -16.00 16.67
CA SER A 44 -17.38 -15.10 15.53
C SER A 44 -17.06 -15.73 14.17
N PHE A 45 -16.60 -16.98 14.16
CA PHE A 45 -16.23 -17.70 12.95
C PHE A 45 -17.38 -18.59 12.49
N TYR A 46 -17.83 -18.43 11.25
CA TYR A 46 -18.97 -19.14 10.67
C TYR A 46 -18.54 -19.92 9.42
N VAL A 47 -19.10 -21.12 9.26
CA VAL A 47 -18.89 -21.99 8.11
C VAL A 47 -20.24 -22.38 7.52
N SER A 48 -20.40 -22.17 6.22
CA SER A 48 -21.58 -22.57 5.46
C SER A 48 -21.23 -23.78 4.58
N PRO A 49 -21.69 -24.99 4.94
CA PRO A 49 -21.36 -26.21 4.20
C PRO A 49 -22.00 -26.22 2.81
N ASP A 50 -23.27 -25.82 2.72
CA ASP A 50 -24.04 -25.78 1.47
C ASP A 50 -23.40 -24.86 0.43
N ARG A 51 -22.71 -23.80 0.89
CA ARG A 51 -22.03 -22.82 0.03
C ARG A 51 -20.54 -23.11 -0.13
N GLY A 52 -19.97 -24.01 0.67
CA GLY A 52 -18.54 -24.30 0.68
C GLY A 52 -17.65 -23.12 1.13
N MET A 53 -18.15 -22.23 1.99
CA MET A 53 -17.47 -20.97 2.36
C MET A 53 -17.40 -20.75 3.89
N TYR A 54 -16.38 -20.03 4.36
CA TYR A 54 -16.28 -19.54 5.72
C TYR A 54 -16.24 -18.01 5.79
N TYR A 55 -16.61 -17.46 6.94
CA TYR A 55 -16.45 -16.04 7.25
C TYR A 55 -16.22 -15.83 8.74
N CYS A 56 -15.28 -14.94 9.08
CA CYS A 56 -14.94 -14.56 10.44
C CYS A 56 -15.34 -13.10 10.68
N PHE A 57 -16.35 -12.87 11.51
CA PHE A 57 -16.88 -11.53 11.76
C PHE A 57 -15.93 -10.64 12.56
N SER A 58 -14.99 -11.20 13.33
CA SER A 58 -14.02 -10.41 14.10
C SER A 58 -12.86 -9.89 13.27
N THR A 59 -12.50 -10.57 12.17
CA THR A 59 -11.36 -10.20 11.32
C THR A 59 -11.76 -9.84 9.89
N SER A 60 -13.06 -9.93 9.57
CA SER A 60 -13.62 -9.77 8.22
C SER A 60 -13.00 -10.68 7.16
N GLN A 61 -12.36 -11.77 7.59
CA GLN A 61 -11.75 -12.76 6.68
C GLN A 61 -12.79 -13.78 6.25
N GLY A 62 -12.82 -14.13 4.97
CA GLY A 62 -13.68 -15.17 4.46
C GLY A 62 -13.21 -15.66 3.10
N GLY A 63 -13.72 -16.82 2.70
CA GLY A 63 -13.30 -17.48 1.47
C GLY A 63 -13.68 -18.95 1.44
N ASP A 64 -13.14 -19.65 0.46
CA ASP A 64 -13.32 -21.09 0.31
C ASP A 64 -12.24 -21.88 1.07
N ILE A 65 -12.23 -23.20 0.86
CA ILE A 65 -11.24 -24.12 1.43
C ILE A 65 -9.78 -23.72 1.13
N PHE A 66 -9.50 -23.14 -0.03
CA PHE A 66 -8.15 -22.73 -0.41
C PHE A 66 -7.76 -21.49 0.38
N ASN A 67 -8.64 -20.48 0.41
CA ASN A 67 -8.39 -19.26 1.18
C ASN A 67 -8.16 -19.58 2.67
N PHE A 68 -8.91 -20.53 3.22
CA PHE A 68 -8.73 -20.97 4.60
C PHE A 68 -7.33 -21.54 4.83
N ILE A 69 -6.90 -22.50 4.01
CA ILE A 69 -5.58 -23.13 4.13
C ILE A 69 -4.43 -22.16 3.88
N GLN A 70 -4.57 -21.25 2.90
CA GLN A 70 -3.58 -20.21 2.65
C GLN A 70 -3.31 -19.36 3.89
N VAL A 71 -4.36 -18.99 4.63
CA VAL A 71 -4.24 -18.18 5.84
C VAL A 71 -3.73 -19.02 7.01
N MET A 72 -4.27 -20.23 7.20
CA MET A 72 -3.91 -21.10 8.34
C MET A 72 -2.47 -21.61 8.27
N GLU A 73 -2.02 -22.01 7.08
CA GLU A 73 -0.67 -22.55 6.86
C GLU A 73 0.32 -21.45 6.41
N GLY A 74 -0.17 -20.25 6.11
CA GLY A 74 0.67 -19.13 5.64
C GLY A 74 1.27 -19.37 4.25
N VAL A 75 0.59 -20.15 3.40
CA VAL A 75 1.07 -20.61 2.10
C VAL A 75 0.36 -19.93 0.93
N ASP A 76 0.96 -19.97 -0.26
CA ASP A 76 0.33 -19.43 -1.47
C ASP A 76 -0.74 -20.37 -2.05
N PHE A 77 -1.44 -19.92 -3.10
CA PHE A 77 -2.53 -20.71 -3.69
C PHE A 77 -2.05 -22.05 -4.27
N LYS A 78 -0.84 -22.11 -4.83
CA LYS A 78 -0.29 -23.33 -5.45
C LYS A 78 0.09 -24.36 -4.39
N GLU A 79 0.59 -23.90 -3.26
CA GLU A 79 0.88 -24.74 -2.09
C GLU A 79 -0.41 -25.20 -1.40
N ALA A 80 -1.38 -24.30 -1.19
CA ALA A 80 -2.71 -24.67 -0.69
C ALA A 80 -3.39 -25.69 -1.63
N LEU A 81 -3.23 -25.53 -2.95
CA LEU A 81 -3.72 -26.47 -3.95
C LEU A 81 -3.08 -27.85 -3.78
N LYS A 82 -1.76 -27.94 -3.52
CA LYS A 82 -1.08 -29.23 -3.27
C LYS A 82 -1.56 -29.89 -1.98
N ILE A 83 -1.67 -29.13 -0.89
CA ILE A 83 -2.13 -29.63 0.41
C ILE A 83 -3.54 -30.22 0.28
N LEU A 84 -4.44 -29.47 -0.37
CA LEU A 84 -5.81 -29.90 -0.56
C LEU A 84 -5.94 -31.00 -1.62
N ALA A 85 -5.12 -31.03 -2.66
CA ALA A 85 -5.09 -32.11 -3.64
C ALA A 85 -4.68 -33.45 -3.01
N GLN A 86 -3.64 -33.42 -2.17
CA GLN A 86 -3.21 -34.60 -1.41
C GLN A 86 -4.33 -35.09 -0.48
N LYS A 87 -4.99 -34.16 0.22
CA LYS A 87 -6.13 -34.49 1.10
C LYS A 87 -7.35 -35.01 0.33
N ALA A 88 -7.58 -34.55 -0.90
CA ALA A 88 -8.67 -34.96 -1.79
C ALA A 88 -8.36 -36.21 -2.63
N GLY A 89 -7.13 -36.75 -2.55
CA GLY A 89 -6.66 -37.82 -3.44
C GLY A 89 -6.71 -37.43 -4.93
N VAL A 90 -6.53 -36.15 -5.24
CA VAL A 90 -6.49 -35.62 -6.62
C VAL A 90 -5.03 -35.56 -7.05
N GLU A 91 -4.68 -36.28 -8.10
CA GLU A 91 -3.33 -36.28 -8.65
C GLU A 91 -3.12 -35.01 -9.48
N LEU A 92 -2.25 -34.12 -9.00
CA LEU A 92 -1.90 -32.91 -9.73
C LEU A 92 -0.93 -33.27 -10.85
N VAL A 93 -1.39 -33.24 -12.10
CA VAL A 93 -0.51 -33.40 -13.26
C VAL A 93 0.57 -32.32 -13.21
N PRO A 94 1.87 -32.69 -13.20
CA PRO A 94 2.96 -31.71 -13.25
C PRO A 94 2.86 -30.90 -14.55
N GLU A 95 2.78 -29.57 -14.45
CA GLU A 95 2.93 -28.71 -15.63
C GLU A 95 4.30 -28.95 -16.26
N ASP A 96 4.32 -29.13 -17.59
CA ASP A 96 5.54 -29.21 -18.39
C ASP A 96 6.44 -28.00 -18.03
N PRO A 97 7.74 -28.18 -17.73
CA PRO A 97 8.67 -27.08 -17.49
C PRO A 97 8.67 -26.01 -18.60
N LYS A 98 8.29 -26.39 -19.83
CA LYS A 98 8.11 -25.47 -20.97
C LYS A 98 6.79 -24.68 -20.96
N GLN A 99 5.85 -25.06 -20.10
CA GLN A 99 4.57 -24.37 -19.86
C GLN A 99 4.53 -23.60 -18.53
N LYS A 100 5.65 -23.44 -17.82
CA LYS A 100 5.74 -22.44 -16.75
C LYS A 100 5.62 -21.06 -17.37
N GLY A 101 4.62 -20.29 -16.95
CA GLY A 101 4.50 -18.89 -17.34
C GLY A 101 5.81 -18.15 -17.03
N GLU A 102 6.16 -17.16 -17.86
CA GLU A 102 7.41 -16.38 -17.73
C GLU A 102 7.66 -15.92 -16.28
N ARG A 103 6.60 -15.51 -15.57
CA ARG A 103 6.67 -15.08 -14.16
C ARG A 103 7.22 -16.16 -13.22
N ASP A 104 6.85 -17.42 -13.40
CA ASP A 104 7.37 -18.56 -12.61
C ASP A 104 8.85 -18.82 -12.90
N GLN A 105 9.27 -18.64 -14.17
CA GLN A 105 10.68 -18.75 -14.55
C GLN A 105 11.52 -17.62 -13.93
N LEU A 106 10.99 -16.40 -13.88
CA LEU A 106 11.64 -15.27 -13.20
C LEU A 106 11.83 -15.55 -11.71
N TYR A 107 10.79 -16.00 -10.99
CA TYR A 107 10.91 -16.37 -9.58
C TYR A 107 11.94 -17.49 -9.37
N ALA A 108 11.94 -18.52 -10.23
CA ALA A 108 12.91 -19.60 -10.15
C ALA A 108 14.35 -19.11 -10.38
N ALA A 109 14.57 -18.16 -11.31
CA ALA A 109 15.87 -17.55 -11.54
C ALA A 109 16.33 -16.72 -10.33
N MET A 110 15.44 -15.94 -9.71
CA MET A 110 15.73 -15.16 -8.50
C MET A 110 16.12 -16.04 -7.32
N GLU A 111 15.41 -17.14 -7.12
CA GLU A 111 15.71 -18.13 -6.09
C GLU A 111 17.06 -18.82 -6.36
N ALA A 112 17.31 -19.25 -7.59
CA ALA A 112 18.59 -19.87 -7.98
C ALA A 112 19.77 -18.91 -7.79
N ALA A 113 19.59 -17.62 -8.10
CA ALA A 113 20.59 -16.58 -7.85
C ALA A 113 20.82 -16.35 -6.36
N THR A 114 19.76 -16.40 -5.53
CA THR A 114 19.89 -16.25 -4.08
C THR A 114 20.74 -17.37 -3.49
N VAL A 115 20.45 -18.63 -3.85
CA VAL A 115 21.26 -19.78 -3.43
C VAL A 115 22.72 -19.63 -3.89
N PHE A 116 22.94 -19.22 -5.15
CA PHE A 116 24.29 -18.97 -5.67
C PHE A 116 25.05 -17.94 -4.83
N TYR A 117 24.42 -16.81 -4.49
CA TYR A 117 25.07 -15.76 -3.70
C TYR A 117 25.31 -16.21 -2.24
N GLN A 118 24.41 -16.99 -1.63
CA GLN A 118 24.61 -17.53 -0.29
C GLN A 118 25.83 -18.47 -0.27
N ASP A 119 25.93 -19.38 -1.25
CA ASP A 119 27.07 -20.29 -1.38
C ASP A 119 28.38 -19.53 -1.63
N ALA A 120 28.35 -18.47 -2.45
CA ALA A 120 29.50 -17.63 -2.73
C ALA A 120 29.99 -16.87 -1.48
N LEU A 121 29.08 -16.40 -0.62
CA LEU A 121 29.45 -15.74 0.64
C LEU A 121 30.27 -16.67 1.53
N LEU A 122 29.86 -17.93 1.66
CA LEU A 122 30.56 -18.92 2.49
C LEU A 122 32.00 -19.21 2.01
N ARG A 123 32.30 -18.94 0.74
CA ARG A 123 33.62 -19.19 0.12
C ARG A 123 34.53 -17.96 0.10
N GLU A 124 34.00 -16.76 0.30
CA GLU A 124 34.78 -15.52 0.31
C GLU A 124 35.00 -15.03 1.75
N SER A 125 36.17 -15.37 2.32
CA SER A 125 36.49 -15.06 3.72
C SER A 125 36.41 -13.57 4.05
N GLU A 126 36.79 -12.70 3.11
CA GLU A 126 36.75 -11.25 3.29
C GLU A 126 35.32 -10.71 3.37
N ALA A 127 34.40 -11.24 2.56
CA ALA A 127 32.99 -10.88 2.61
C ALA A 127 32.34 -11.34 3.92
N VAL A 128 32.68 -12.55 4.39
CA VAL A 128 32.24 -13.05 5.70
C VAL A 128 32.74 -12.15 6.82
N GLU A 129 34.03 -11.79 6.81
CA GLU A 129 34.61 -10.93 7.82
C GLU A 129 33.99 -9.52 7.80
N TYR A 130 33.72 -8.97 6.60
CA TYR A 130 33.02 -7.70 6.45
C TYR A 130 31.63 -7.71 7.11
N VAL A 131 30.83 -8.75 6.85
CA VAL A 131 29.48 -8.91 7.42
C VAL A 131 29.56 -9.08 8.94
N LYS A 132 30.52 -9.87 9.44
CA LYS A 132 30.78 -10.03 10.88
C LYS A 132 31.20 -8.72 11.55
N ARG A 133 32.08 -7.94 10.91
CA ARG A 133 32.52 -6.62 11.41
C ARG A 133 31.37 -5.62 11.47
N ARG A 134 30.37 -5.73 10.59
CA ARG A 134 29.12 -4.96 10.66
C ARG A 134 28.15 -5.48 11.74
N GLY A 135 28.56 -6.46 12.56
CA GLY A 135 27.80 -6.98 13.70
C GLY A 135 26.66 -7.93 13.35
N VAL A 136 26.55 -8.37 12.10
CA VAL A 136 25.50 -9.29 11.67
C VAL A 136 25.87 -10.71 12.11
N LYS A 137 25.02 -11.33 12.93
CA LYS A 137 25.21 -12.71 13.41
C LYS A 137 24.96 -13.74 12.31
N GLU A 138 25.56 -14.92 12.44
CA GLU A 138 25.41 -16.02 11.46
C GLU A 138 23.94 -16.46 11.30
N GLU A 139 23.18 -16.53 12.40
CA GLU A 139 21.73 -16.77 12.37
C GLU A 139 20.96 -15.72 11.57
N THR A 140 21.39 -14.46 11.67
CA THR A 140 20.81 -13.32 10.94
C THR A 140 21.17 -13.41 9.46
N VAL A 141 22.43 -13.73 9.12
CA VAL A 141 22.87 -14.00 7.74
C VAL A 141 22.00 -15.07 7.09
N ALA A 142 21.77 -16.19 7.77
CA ALA A 142 20.94 -17.28 7.28
C ALA A 142 19.47 -16.85 7.12
N LYS A 143 18.88 -16.22 8.14
CA LYS A 143 17.48 -15.77 8.14
C LYS A 143 17.18 -14.75 7.04
N TRP A 144 18.11 -13.84 6.78
CA TRP A 144 18.00 -12.81 5.75
C TRP A 144 18.54 -13.25 4.39
N ARG A 145 19.07 -14.48 4.32
CA ARG A 145 19.64 -15.08 3.10
C ARG A 145 20.70 -14.18 2.46
N ILE A 146 21.51 -13.52 3.30
CA ILE A 146 22.57 -12.63 2.84
C ILE A 146 23.60 -13.45 2.06
N GLY A 147 24.04 -12.91 0.93
CA GLY A 147 25.00 -13.57 0.04
C GLY A 147 26.13 -12.64 -0.40
N PHE A 148 26.93 -13.09 -1.36
CA PHE A 148 27.99 -12.32 -2.00
C PHE A 148 27.95 -12.54 -3.51
N ALA A 149 28.03 -11.46 -4.27
CA ALA A 149 28.21 -11.49 -5.72
C ALA A 149 29.71 -11.37 -6.01
N PRO A 150 30.38 -12.44 -6.47
CA PRO A 150 31.78 -12.38 -6.82
C PRO A 150 32.01 -11.40 -7.97
N GLY A 151 33.20 -10.80 -8.03
CA GLY A 151 33.53 -9.86 -9.08
C GLY A 151 35.00 -9.47 -9.10
N PRO A 152 35.39 -8.63 -10.07
CA PRO A 152 36.76 -8.15 -10.16
C PRO A 152 37.17 -7.39 -8.90
N PRO A 153 38.46 -7.47 -8.49
CA PRO A 153 39.56 -8.08 -9.24
C PRO A 153 39.72 -9.60 -9.05
N LYS A 154 39.05 -10.20 -8.05
CA LYS A 154 39.25 -11.62 -7.69
C LYS A 154 38.54 -12.61 -8.62
N SER A 155 37.39 -12.22 -9.18
CA SER A 155 36.55 -13.07 -10.03
C SER A 155 36.17 -12.40 -11.34
N GLY A 156 35.44 -13.13 -12.19
CA GLY A 156 34.99 -12.67 -13.48
C GLY A 156 33.81 -11.69 -13.43
N TRP A 157 33.26 -11.41 -14.61
CA TRP A 157 32.12 -10.49 -14.79
C TRP A 157 30.77 -11.21 -14.99
N ARG A 158 30.76 -12.56 -14.95
CA ARG A 158 29.66 -13.41 -15.45
C ARG A 158 29.38 -14.62 -14.55
N GLU A 159 29.77 -14.53 -13.29
CA GLU A 159 29.73 -15.64 -12.34
C GLU A 159 28.30 -16.15 -12.11
N VAL A 160 27.34 -15.25 -11.86
CA VAL A 160 25.94 -15.68 -11.69
C VAL A 160 25.30 -16.04 -13.02
N LYS A 161 25.65 -15.35 -14.12
CA LYS A 161 25.17 -15.69 -15.46
C LYS A 161 25.53 -17.12 -15.82
N ASP A 162 26.81 -17.46 -15.76
CA ASP A 162 27.33 -18.75 -16.22
C ASP A 162 26.82 -19.88 -15.31
N ALA A 163 26.70 -19.62 -13.99
CA ALA A 163 26.12 -20.57 -13.03
C ALA A 163 24.63 -20.85 -13.29
N LEU A 164 23.83 -19.86 -13.69
CA LEU A 164 22.40 -20.03 -13.97
C LEU A 164 22.15 -20.57 -15.39
N GLU A 165 22.95 -20.22 -16.38
CA GLU A 165 22.89 -20.84 -17.72
C GLU A 165 23.21 -22.34 -17.64
N ALA A 166 24.17 -22.74 -16.79
CA ALA A 166 24.44 -24.16 -16.50
C ALA A 166 23.23 -24.88 -15.86
N LYS A 167 22.32 -24.14 -15.21
CA LYS A 167 21.04 -24.64 -14.68
C LYS A 167 19.88 -24.48 -15.68
N SER A 168 20.18 -24.29 -16.97
CA SER A 168 19.21 -24.18 -18.06
C SER A 168 18.30 -22.94 -18.01
N PHE A 169 18.69 -21.87 -17.29
CA PHE A 169 18.01 -20.58 -17.42
C PHE A 169 18.45 -19.88 -18.70
N SER A 170 17.50 -19.41 -19.51
CA SER A 170 17.82 -18.69 -20.74
C SER A 170 18.34 -17.28 -20.42
N LYS A 171 19.23 -16.79 -21.28
CA LYS A 171 19.76 -15.42 -21.24
C LYS A 171 18.66 -14.35 -21.20
N GLU A 172 17.56 -14.59 -21.90
CA GLU A 172 16.39 -13.72 -21.90
C GLU A 172 15.75 -13.60 -20.51
N ILE A 173 15.56 -14.73 -19.80
CA ILE A 173 15.02 -14.74 -18.44
C ILE A 173 15.97 -14.03 -17.47
N LEU A 174 17.28 -14.21 -17.59
CA LEU A 174 18.27 -13.53 -16.74
C LEU A 174 18.28 -12.01 -16.95
N LEU A 175 18.11 -11.54 -18.19
CA LEU A 175 17.96 -10.12 -18.51
C LEU A 175 16.66 -9.56 -17.93
N LYS A 176 15.53 -10.24 -18.15
CA LYS A 176 14.21 -9.84 -17.64
C LYS A 176 14.12 -9.85 -16.11
N ALA A 177 14.85 -10.76 -15.45
CA ALA A 177 14.99 -10.82 -14.00
C ALA A 177 15.91 -9.71 -13.44
N GLY A 178 16.63 -8.97 -14.30
CA GLY A 178 17.57 -7.94 -13.88
C GLY A 178 18.83 -8.47 -13.20
N LEU A 179 19.19 -9.74 -13.46
CA LEU A 179 20.40 -10.37 -12.92
C LEU A 179 21.64 -10.02 -13.77
N ILE A 180 21.44 -9.88 -15.08
CA ILE A 180 22.46 -9.46 -16.05
C ILE A 180 22.00 -8.23 -16.83
N LYS A 181 22.96 -7.55 -17.48
CA LYS A 181 22.68 -6.44 -18.40
C LYS A 181 23.48 -6.56 -19.68
N HIS A 182 22.96 -5.94 -20.75
CA HIS A 182 23.63 -5.89 -22.04
C HIS A 182 24.99 -5.20 -21.93
N ALA A 183 25.95 -5.68 -22.71
CA ALA A 183 27.23 -5.02 -22.94
C ALA A 183 27.16 -4.14 -24.19
N GLU A 184 28.24 -3.40 -24.46
CA GLU A 184 28.43 -2.71 -25.74
C GLU A 184 28.33 -3.69 -26.91
N SER A 185 28.00 -3.17 -28.10
CA SER A 185 27.76 -3.97 -29.30
C SER A 185 28.87 -5.01 -29.54
N GLY A 186 28.48 -6.27 -29.73
CA GLY A 186 29.40 -7.40 -29.96
C GLY A 186 30.00 -8.04 -28.71
N LYS A 187 29.73 -7.54 -27.49
CA LYS A 187 30.21 -8.13 -26.24
C LYS A 187 29.12 -8.95 -25.54
N GLU A 188 29.54 -10.00 -24.84
CA GLU A 188 28.64 -10.81 -24.03
C GLU A 188 28.10 -10.03 -22.81
N PRO A 189 26.79 -10.12 -22.50
CA PRO A 189 26.20 -9.62 -21.28
C PRO A 189 26.94 -10.05 -20.02
N PHE A 190 26.77 -9.27 -18.97
CA PHE A 190 27.49 -9.43 -17.72
C PHE A 190 26.58 -9.18 -16.53
N ASP A 191 27.00 -9.69 -15.39
CA ASP A 191 26.24 -9.64 -14.14
C ASP A 191 25.98 -8.19 -13.74
N VAL A 192 24.80 -7.88 -13.19
CA VAL A 192 24.50 -6.54 -12.66
C VAL A 192 25.32 -6.27 -11.40
N PHE A 193 25.37 -7.25 -10.51
CA PHE A 193 26.05 -7.20 -9.21
C PHE A 193 27.39 -7.90 -9.28
N ARG A 194 28.44 -7.20 -8.84
CA ARG A 194 29.83 -7.68 -8.84
C ARG A 194 30.54 -7.04 -7.66
N ASP A 195 31.33 -7.84 -6.94
CA ASP A 195 32.07 -7.45 -5.73
C ASP A 195 31.16 -6.79 -4.67
N ARG A 196 30.03 -7.46 -4.37
CA ARG A 196 28.98 -6.90 -3.51
C ARG A 196 28.43 -7.91 -2.52
N VAL A 197 28.24 -7.49 -1.28
CA VAL A 197 27.38 -8.19 -0.30
C VAL A 197 25.93 -8.02 -0.73
N MET A 198 25.22 -9.12 -0.86
CA MET A 198 23.90 -9.22 -1.49
C MET A 198 22.80 -9.39 -0.45
N PHE A 199 21.78 -8.54 -0.56
CA PHE A 199 20.56 -8.56 0.24
C PHE A 199 19.37 -8.88 -0.67
N PRO A 200 18.79 -10.09 -0.59
CA PRO A 200 17.58 -10.44 -1.33
C PRO A 200 16.39 -9.59 -0.89
N MET A 201 15.69 -9.00 -1.84
CA MET A 201 14.48 -8.20 -1.63
C MET A 201 13.27 -9.06 -1.98
N SER A 202 12.35 -9.22 -1.04
CA SER A 202 11.21 -10.12 -1.17
C SER A 202 9.89 -9.37 -1.34
N ASP A 203 8.96 -9.96 -2.09
CA ASP A 203 7.58 -9.50 -2.14
C ASP A 203 6.86 -9.73 -0.81
N SER A 204 5.60 -9.30 -0.70
CA SER A 204 4.81 -9.45 0.53
C SER A 204 4.62 -10.90 0.98
N ASN A 205 4.85 -11.90 0.12
CA ASN A 205 4.76 -13.32 0.42
C ASN A 205 6.12 -13.95 0.75
N GLY A 206 7.20 -13.16 0.75
CA GLY A 206 8.54 -13.65 1.07
C GLY A 206 9.28 -14.28 -0.12
N LYS A 207 8.74 -14.20 -1.35
CA LYS A 207 9.46 -14.65 -2.55
C LYS A 207 10.43 -13.57 -3.00
N VAL A 208 11.66 -13.96 -3.33
CA VAL A 208 12.69 -13.03 -3.79
C VAL A 208 12.33 -12.48 -5.18
N VAL A 209 12.29 -11.15 -5.31
CA VAL A 209 11.91 -10.43 -6.54
C VAL A 209 12.98 -9.46 -7.02
N ALA A 210 13.92 -9.08 -6.16
CA ALA A 210 15.05 -8.22 -6.50
C ALA A 210 16.23 -8.46 -5.54
N PHE A 211 17.34 -7.75 -5.78
CA PHE A 211 18.47 -7.67 -4.87
C PHE A 211 18.92 -6.23 -4.65
N SER A 212 19.50 -5.99 -3.48
CA SER A 212 20.37 -4.85 -3.23
C SER A 212 21.79 -5.33 -2.94
N GLY A 213 22.79 -4.72 -3.55
CA GLY A 213 24.19 -5.09 -3.42
C GLY A 213 25.03 -3.95 -2.84
N ARG A 214 25.62 -4.16 -1.66
CA ARG A 214 26.59 -3.25 -1.03
C ARG A 214 28.00 -3.57 -1.51
N ILE A 215 28.71 -2.59 -2.06
CA ILE A 215 30.10 -2.78 -2.51
C ILE A 215 31.00 -3.25 -1.35
N LEU A 216 31.79 -4.29 -1.59
CA LEU A 216 32.76 -4.79 -0.62
C LEU A 216 34.02 -3.92 -0.62
N HIS A 217 34.57 -3.64 -1.80
CA HIS A 217 35.73 -2.76 -1.99
C HIS A 217 35.32 -1.41 -2.58
N PRO A 218 35.16 -0.36 -1.76
CA PRO A 218 34.79 0.97 -2.25
C PRO A 218 35.81 1.52 -3.26
N ASN A 219 35.32 2.15 -4.31
CA ASN A 219 36.12 3.00 -5.18
C ASN A 219 35.31 4.25 -5.57
N ASP A 220 35.99 5.34 -5.92
CA ASP A 220 35.35 6.65 -6.14
C ASP A 220 34.34 6.67 -7.30
N LYS A 221 34.38 5.65 -8.18
CA LYS A 221 33.55 5.58 -9.40
C LYS A 221 32.30 4.71 -9.25
N ALA A 222 32.24 3.87 -8.21
CA ALA A 222 31.16 2.90 -8.04
C ALA A 222 30.23 3.29 -6.88
N PRO A 223 28.90 3.22 -7.07
CA PRO A 223 27.96 3.53 -6.00
C PRO A 223 28.06 2.53 -4.85
N LYS A 224 27.94 3.03 -3.63
CA LYS A 224 27.97 2.23 -2.40
C LYS A 224 26.93 1.09 -2.46
N TYR A 225 25.68 1.41 -2.80
CA TYR A 225 24.61 0.44 -3.03
C TYR A 225 24.15 0.45 -4.48
N VAL A 226 23.76 -0.72 -4.99
CA VAL A 226 23.07 -0.90 -6.26
C VAL A 226 21.85 -1.76 -6.00
N ASN A 227 20.69 -1.34 -6.49
CA ASN A 227 19.49 -2.18 -6.50
C ASN A 227 19.28 -2.77 -7.88
N SER A 228 18.51 -3.86 -7.96
CA SER A 228 17.98 -4.35 -9.22
C SER A 228 17.30 -3.23 -10.03
N PRO A 229 17.36 -3.30 -11.37
CA PRO A 229 16.54 -2.46 -12.23
C PRO A 229 15.05 -2.75 -12.04
N GLU A 230 14.17 -1.92 -12.60
CA GLU A 230 12.73 -2.21 -12.68
C GLU A 230 12.50 -3.49 -13.51
N THR A 231 11.66 -4.39 -13.01
CA THR A 231 11.32 -5.66 -13.70
C THR A 231 9.82 -5.96 -13.55
N ALA A 232 9.34 -7.03 -14.20
CA ALA A 232 7.97 -7.51 -14.02
C ALA A 232 7.68 -8.01 -12.59
N LEU A 233 8.72 -8.36 -11.82
CA LEU A 233 8.61 -8.79 -10.42
C LEU A 233 8.86 -7.66 -9.42
N TYR A 234 9.63 -6.64 -9.81
CA TYR A 234 10.12 -5.63 -8.89
C TYR A 234 9.89 -4.21 -9.40
N LYS A 235 9.17 -3.44 -8.59
CA LYS A 235 9.04 -2.00 -8.74
C LYS A 235 9.52 -1.29 -7.49
N LYS A 236 10.48 -0.38 -7.63
CA LYS A 236 11.08 0.33 -6.47
C LYS A 236 10.07 1.17 -5.72
N SER A 237 9.07 1.70 -6.42
CA SER A 237 8.02 2.55 -5.85
C SER A 237 6.96 1.78 -5.05
N GLU A 238 6.98 0.45 -5.08
CA GLU A 238 5.96 -0.42 -4.46
C GLU A 238 6.54 -1.37 -3.39
N LEU A 239 7.87 -1.45 -3.23
CA LEU A 239 8.53 -2.41 -2.34
C LEU A 239 9.34 -1.75 -1.23
N LEU A 240 9.05 -2.19 0.00
CA LEU A 240 9.85 -1.87 1.19
C LEU A 240 10.70 -3.09 1.58
N PHE A 241 12.01 -2.90 1.68
CA PHE A 241 12.90 -3.97 2.14
C PHE A 241 12.56 -4.38 3.58
N GLY A 242 12.47 -5.69 3.80
CA GLY A 242 12.11 -6.28 5.08
C GLY A 242 10.61 -6.30 5.39
N TYR A 243 9.75 -5.78 4.51
CA TYR A 243 8.30 -5.74 4.75
C TYR A 243 7.70 -7.14 5.00
N ASP A 244 8.10 -8.14 4.22
CA ASP A 244 7.68 -9.54 4.38
C ASP A 244 7.88 -10.06 5.80
N LYS A 245 9.02 -9.69 6.42
CA LYS A 245 9.40 -10.05 7.79
C LYS A 245 8.81 -9.12 8.84
N ALA A 246 8.55 -7.86 8.47
CA ALA A 246 8.14 -6.81 9.39
C ALA A 246 6.65 -6.84 9.76
N LYS A 247 5.80 -7.42 8.91
CA LYS A 247 4.32 -7.42 9.07
C LYS A 247 3.85 -7.75 10.49
N ASN A 248 4.36 -8.84 11.06
CA ASN A 248 3.95 -9.27 12.40
C ASN A 248 4.54 -8.39 13.50
N GLY A 249 5.80 -7.94 13.34
CA GLY A 249 6.40 -6.98 14.26
C GLY A 249 5.63 -5.67 14.31
N ILE A 250 5.22 -5.13 13.15
CA ILE A 250 4.44 -3.88 13.06
C ILE A 250 3.12 -4.03 13.82
N ARG A 251 2.39 -5.14 13.61
CA ARG A 251 1.11 -5.39 14.30
C ARG A 251 1.26 -5.57 15.81
N ASN A 252 2.35 -6.17 16.26
CA ASN A 252 2.60 -6.45 17.67
C ASN A 252 3.11 -5.21 18.41
N LEU A 253 4.05 -4.49 17.81
CA LEU A 253 4.65 -3.28 18.38
C LEU A 253 3.77 -2.03 18.16
N LYS A 254 2.76 -2.10 17.28
CA LYS A 254 1.82 -1.01 16.97
C LYS A 254 2.49 0.24 16.40
N PHE A 255 3.61 0.06 15.68
CA PHE A 255 4.21 1.10 14.83
C PHE A 255 5.12 0.48 13.78
N SER A 256 5.34 1.19 12.68
CA SER A 256 6.37 0.86 11.70
C SER A 256 7.64 1.67 11.96
N LEU A 257 8.81 1.04 11.96
CA LEU A 257 10.09 1.74 12.03
C LEU A 257 10.68 1.84 10.62
N ILE A 258 10.89 3.05 10.11
CA ILE A 258 11.44 3.27 8.78
C ILE A 258 12.88 3.77 8.91
N VAL A 259 13.80 3.03 8.29
CA VAL A 259 15.24 3.30 8.25
C VAL A 259 15.71 3.39 6.78
N GLU A 260 16.95 3.79 6.56
CA GLU A 260 17.45 4.08 5.21
C GLU A 260 17.83 2.82 4.40
N GLY A 261 18.65 1.96 5.01
CA GLY A 261 19.37 0.92 4.31
C GLY A 261 19.05 -0.51 4.76
N GLN A 262 19.61 -1.48 4.01
CA GLN A 262 19.42 -2.89 4.28
C GLN A 262 20.10 -3.33 5.58
N PHE A 263 21.31 -2.83 5.85
CA PHE A 263 22.00 -3.11 7.12
C PHE A 263 21.19 -2.62 8.31
N ASP A 264 20.60 -1.42 8.24
CA ASP A 264 19.80 -0.86 9.32
C ASP A 264 18.61 -1.77 9.65
N VAL A 265 17.86 -2.20 8.62
CA VAL A 265 16.73 -3.13 8.82
C VAL A 265 17.21 -4.44 9.45
N VAL A 266 18.26 -5.04 8.89
CA VAL A 266 18.80 -6.32 9.39
C VAL A 266 19.21 -6.20 10.86
N MET A 267 19.92 -5.12 11.21
CA MET A 267 20.39 -4.87 12.57
C MET A 267 19.24 -4.52 13.52
N CYS A 268 18.26 -3.73 13.09
CA CYS A 268 17.06 -3.44 13.87
C CYS A 268 16.31 -4.73 14.23
N HIS A 269 16.10 -5.64 13.28
CA HIS A 269 15.47 -6.93 13.55
C HIS A 269 16.30 -7.77 14.52
N GLN A 270 17.63 -7.76 14.39
CA GLN A 270 18.54 -8.42 15.34
C GLN A 270 18.47 -7.81 16.75
N ALA A 271 18.19 -6.51 16.88
CA ALA A 271 18.01 -5.81 18.15
C ALA A 271 16.60 -5.98 18.76
N GLY A 272 15.68 -6.68 18.09
CA GLY A 272 14.31 -6.94 18.52
C GLY A 272 13.25 -5.99 17.92
N TYR A 273 13.65 -5.06 17.05
CA TYR A 273 12.74 -4.24 16.27
C TYR A 273 12.36 -4.96 14.97
N ALA A 274 11.60 -6.05 15.12
CA ALA A 274 11.07 -6.84 14.02
C ALA A 274 10.00 -6.10 13.20
N ASN A 275 9.80 -4.79 13.42
CA ASN A 275 8.89 -3.90 12.71
C ASN A 275 9.63 -2.91 11.78
N ALA A 276 10.95 -3.07 11.61
CA ALA A 276 11.75 -2.18 10.78
C ALA A 276 11.64 -2.52 9.28
N VAL A 277 11.60 -1.49 8.44
CA VAL A 277 11.56 -1.55 6.96
C VAL A 277 12.41 -0.44 6.34
N ALA A 278 12.82 -0.59 5.08
CA ALA A 278 13.59 0.45 4.36
C ALA A 278 13.12 0.69 2.92
N VAL A 279 13.16 1.96 2.50
CA VAL A 279 12.89 2.40 1.11
C VAL A 279 14.04 2.11 0.13
N SER A 280 15.19 1.67 0.65
CA SER A 280 16.32 1.16 -0.15
C SER A 280 16.84 2.17 -1.17
N GLY A 281 17.08 3.42 -0.77
CA GLY A 281 17.65 4.45 -1.67
C GLY A 281 16.66 5.02 -2.70
N THR A 282 15.36 4.98 -2.40
CA THR A 282 14.32 5.73 -3.13
C THR A 282 13.53 6.62 -2.20
N ALA A 283 12.88 7.66 -2.75
CA ALA A 283 11.95 8.46 -1.97
C ALA A 283 10.74 7.61 -1.56
N LEU A 284 10.26 7.80 -0.32
CA LEU A 284 9.05 7.14 0.14
C LEU A 284 7.86 7.53 -0.75
N THR A 285 7.10 6.54 -1.20
CA THR A 285 5.95 6.73 -2.09
C THR A 285 4.63 6.56 -1.35
N ILE A 286 3.54 6.96 -2.00
CA ILE A 286 2.18 6.69 -1.50
C ILE A 286 1.90 5.19 -1.33
N HIS A 287 2.42 4.35 -2.22
CA HIS A 287 2.24 2.89 -2.14
C HIS A 287 2.95 2.30 -0.92
N HIS A 288 4.15 2.79 -0.59
CA HIS A 288 4.84 2.39 0.64
C HIS A 288 4.01 2.73 1.87
N VAL A 289 3.44 3.94 1.94
CA VAL A 289 2.57 4.35 3.06
C VAL A 289 1.32 3.47 3.13
N GLN A 290 0.69 3.14 2.00
CA GLN A 290 -0.46 2.24 1.93
C GLN A 290 -0.17 0.82 2.43
N LEU A 291 1.06 0.33 2.28
CA LEU A 291 1.44 -0.98 2.82
C LEU A 291 1.54 -0.98 4.34
N LEU A 292 2.02 0.13 4.92
CA LEU A 292 2.27 0.28 6.36
C LEU A 292 0.99 0.65 7.12
N GLU A 293 0.17 1.55 6.58
CA GLU A 293 -1.06 2.03 7.23
C GLU A 293 -2.06 0.90 7.50
N ARG A 294 -2.05 -0.16 6.67
CA ARG A 294 -2.88 -1.36 6.86
C ARG A 294 -2.52 -2.16 8.10
N LEU A 295 -1.33 -1.91 8.67
CA LEU A 295 -0.77 -2.66 9.78
C LEU A 295 -0.73 -1.82 11.06
N SER A 296 -0.49 -0.52 10.92
CA SER A 296 -0.40 0.46 12.01
C SER A 296 -0.55 1.88 11.47
N ASP A 297 -1.21 2.74 12.24
CA ASP A 297 -1.31 4.19 12.02
C ASP A 297 -0.06 4.96 12.52
N LYS A 298 0.71 4.37 13.44
CA LYS A 298 1.95 4.97 13.97
C LYS A 298 3.19 4.61 13.16
N VAL A 299 4.05 5.60 12.94
CA VAL A 299 5.33 5.46 12.25
C VAL A 299 6.43 6.18 13.02
N VAL A 300 7.59 5.54 13.13
CA VAL A 300 8.83 6.17 13.61
C VAL A 300 9.81 6.22 12.43
N LEU A 301 10.24 7.42 12.07
CA LEU A 301 11.28 7.69 11.09
C LEU A 301 12.62 7.75 11.82
N SER A 302 13.58 6.93 11.40
CA SER A 302 14.95 6.91 11.91
C SER A 302 15.88 7.02 10.70
N LEU A 303 15.95 8.24 10.16
CA LEU A 303 16.71 8.62 8.96
C LEU A 303 17.93 9.44 9.37
N ASP A 304 18.88 9.62 8.45
CA ASP A 304 20.10 10.37 8.70
C ASP A 304 19.78 11.82 9.08
N ALA A 305 20.50 12.35 10.06
CA ALA A 305 20.30 13.70 10.61
C ALA A 305 20.92 14.82 9.75
N ASP A 306 21.38 14.53 8.53
CA ASP A 306 21.93 15.53 7.64
C ASP A 306 20.84 16.34 6.90
N ARG A 307 21.23 17.41 6.18
CA ARG A 307 20.27 18.25 5.45
C ARG A 307 19.48 17.48 4.39
N ALA A 308 20.09 16.49 3.75
CA ALA A 308 19.42 15.69 2.73
C ALA A 308 18.39 14.73 3.37
N GLY A 309 18.76 14.11 4.49
CA GLY A 309 17.91 13.27 5.33
C GLY A 309 16.71 14.03 5.88
N ILE A 310 16.89 15.25 6.41
CA ILE A 310 15.79 16.11 6.87
C ILE A 310 14.83 16.45 5.71
N SER A 311 15.36 16.74 4.52
CA SER A 311 14.52 17.03 3.34
C SER A 311 13.72 15.80 2.89
N ALA A 312 14.35 14.62 2.88
CA ALA A 312 13.68 13.36 2.59
C ALA A 312 12.60 13.02 3.64
N MET A 313 12.91 13.25 4.92
CA MET A 313 12.00 13.09 6.04
C MET A 313 10.78 13.99 5.90
N LYS A 314 10.96 15.29 5.62
CA LYS A 314 9.85 16.24 5.39
C LYS A 314 8.89 15.73 4.31
N LYS A 315 9.41 15.24 3.18
CA LYS A 315 8.60 14.67 2.09
C LYS A 315 7.85 13.40 2.53
N ALA A 316 8.51 12.51 3.26
CA ALA A 316 7.89 11.30 3.79
C ALA A 316 6.76 11.64 4.78
N ALA A 317 7.01 12.56 5.71
CA ALA A 317 6.05 13.04 6.68
C ALA A 317 4.84 13.70 6.02
N GLU A 318 5.02 14.51 4.97
CA GLU A 318 3.92 15.12 4.25
C GLU A 318 2.93 14.06 3.72
N VAL A 319 3.43 13.01 3.07
CA VAL A 319 2.59 11.94 2.51
C VAL A 319 1.86 11.18 3.61
N MET A 320 2.50 10.94 4.75
CA MET A 320 1.93 10.21 5.87
C MET A 320 0.89 11.01 6.65
N LEU A 321 1.19 12.27 7.00
CA LEU A 321 0.27 13.13 7.77
C LEU A 321 -1.02 13.38 7.00
N ARG A 322 -0.95 13.60 5.68
CA ARG A 322 -2.14 13.74 4.81
C ARG A 322 -3.09 12.53 4.88
N ARG A 323 -2.55 11.35 5.24
CA ARG A 323 -3.32 10.11 5.39
C ARG A 323 -3.74 9.82 6.83
N GLY A 324 -3.41 10.71 7.77
CA GLY A 324 -3.75 10.59 9.18
C GLY A 324 -2.85 9.64 9.98
N LEU A 325 -1.65 9.34 9.49
CA LEU A 325 -0.67 8.57 10.27
C LEU A 325 -0.03 9.47 11.35
N ASP A 326 0.23 8.90 12.53
CA ASP A 326 1.00 9.53 13.61
C ASP A 326 2.50 9.33 13.33
N VAL A 327 3.18 10.41 12.94
CA VAL A 327 4.56 10.37 12.46
C VAL A 327 5.51 10.94 13.50
N LYS A 328 6.38 10.08 14.00
CA LYS A 328 7.46 10.44 14.92
C LYS A 328 8.82 10.34 14.27
N VAL A 329 9.78 11.09 14.80
CA VAL A 329 11.18 11.07 14.39
C VAL A 329 12.03 10.65 15.58
N ALA A 330 12.85 9.62 15.37
CA ALA A 330 13.91 9.23 16.29
C ALA A 330 15.20 9.92 15.86
N GLU A 331 15.64 10.90 16.65
CA GLU A 331 16.85 11.65 16.36
C GLU A 331 18.10 10.84 16.76
N LEU A 332 18.86 10.40 15.75
CA LEU A 332 20.12 9.68 15.96
C LEU A 332 21.26 10.67 16.27
N PRO A 333 22.27 10.26 17.06
CA PRO A 333 23.49 11.05 17.23
C PRO A 333 24.16 11.36 15.88
N LEU A 334 24.81 12.53 15.79
CA LEU A 334 25.43 12.99 14.56
C LEU A 334 26.42 11.97 14.00
N GLY A 335 26.23 11.60 12.73
CA GLY A 335 27.11 10.69 12.01
C GLY A 335 26.93 9.20 12.33
N LYS A 336 25.88 8.82 13.07
CA LYS A 336 25.53 7.42 13.31
C LYS A 336 24.27 7.02 12.54
N ASP A 337 24.29 5.82 11.98
CA ASP A 337 23.11 5.13 11.45
C ASP A 337 22.55 4.13 12.51
N PRO A 338 21.33 3.58 12.33
CA PRO A 338 20.78 2.58 13.22
C PRO A 338 21.67 1.35 13.38
N ALA A 339 22.31 0.88 12.31
CA ALA A 339 23.19 -0.28 12.37
C ALA A 339 24.41 -0.02 13.29
N ASP A 340 25.09 1.11 13.13
CA ASP A 340 26.25 1.53 13.90
C ASP A 340 25.88 1.69 15.38
N MET A 341 24.74 2.34 15.69
CA MET A 341 24.22 2.44 17.06
C MET A 341 23.95 1.07 17.69
N ILE A 342 23.38 0.13 16.94
CA ILE A 342 23.08 -1.22 17.43
C ILE A 342 24.35 -2.03 17.67
N VAL A 343 25.38 -1.87 16.83
CA VAL A 343 26.68 -2.51 17.03
C VAL A 343 27.33 -2.00 18.31
N GLU A 344 27.30 -0.69 18.55
CA GLU A 344 27.91 -0.08 19.73
C GLU A 344 27.11 -0.32 21.01
N ASN A 345 25.81 -0.05 21.00
CA ASN A 345 24.94 -0.15 22.17
C ASN A 345 23.44 -0.30 21.80
N PRO A 346 22.92 -1.55 21.73
CA PRO A 346 21.51 -1.81 21.45
C PRO A 346 20.53 -1.16 22.45
N ALA A 347 20.95 -0.98 23.71
CA ALA A 347 20.08 -0.37 24.72
C ALA A 347 19.93 1.15 24.51
N GLU A 348 20.98 1.82 24.04
CA GLU A 348 20.92 3.22 23.65
C GLU A 348 20.04 3.42 22.42
N PHE A 349 20.15 2.56 21.41
CA PHE A 349 19.24 2.58 20.26
C PHE A 349 17.77 2.45 20.71
N LYS A 350 17.47 1.50 21.60
CA LYS A 350 16.11 1.33 22.17
C LYS A 350 15.62 2.60 22.87
N LYS A 351 16.52 3.25 23.62
CA LYS A 351 16.22 4.52 24.30
C LYS A 351 15.88 5.60 23.27
N VAL A 352 16.67 5.76 22.20
CA VAL A 352 16.44 6.76 21.15
C VAL A 352 15.09 6.54 20.45
N ILE A 353 14.76 5.30 20.07
CA ILE A 353 13.44 4.99 19.48
C ILE A 353 12.30 5.30 20.46
N GLY A 354 12.47 4.96 21.74
CA GLY A 354 11.48 5.22 22.79
C GLY A 354 11.25 6.70 23.12
N HIS A 355 12.24 7.56 22.86
CA HIS A 355 12.17 9.01 23.03
C HIS A 355 11.88 9.74 21.70
N SER A 356 11.40 9.03 20.68
CA SER A 356 10.99 9.67 19.43
C SER A 356 9.88 10.70 19.67
N VAL A 357 10.00 11.84 18.98
CA VAL A 357 9.09 12.99 19.11
C VAL A 357 8.26 13.14 17.85
N HIS A 358 7.09 13.78 17.94
CA HIS A 358 6.27 14.01 16.74
C HIS A 358 7.04 14.86 15.73
N VAL A 359 6.83 14.62 14.43
CA VAL A 359 7.58 15.31 13.36
C VAL A 359 7.48 16.83 13.43
N ILE A 360 6.34 17.36 13.87
CA ILE A 360 6.13 18.80 14.06
C ILE A 360 7.05 19.35 15.17
N GLU A 361 7.14 18.66 16.30
CA GLU A 361 8.03 19.04 17.40
C GLU A 361 9.51 18.91 16.99
N PHE A 362 9.84 17.84 16.25
CA PHE A 362 11.18 17.68 15.68
C PHE A 362 11.58 18.87 14.79
N LEU A 363 10.70 19.31 13.88
CA LEU A 363 10.98 20.44 13.00
C LEU A 363 11.15 21.75 13.77
N LEU A 364 10.39 21.96 14.86
CA LEU A 364 10.59 23.11 15.75
C LEU A 364 11.98 23.09 16.40
N HIS A 365 12.41 21.92 16.91
CA HIS A 365 13.73 21.77 17.51
C HIS A 365 14.86 22.02 16.51
N VAL A 366 14.73 21.52 15.27
CA VAL A 366 15.72 21.75 14.20
C VAL A 366 15.83 23.24 13.90
N LEU A 367 14.72 23.92 13.62
CA LEU A 367 14.73 25.35 13.29
C LEU A 367 15.29 26.20 14.44
N ARG A 368 15.02 25.83 15.69
CA ARG A 368 15.54 26.57 16.84
C ARG A 368 17.05 26.44 17.00
N ARG A 369 17.65 25.30 16.62
CA ARG A 369 19.11 25.11 16.64
C ARG A 369 19.80 25.86 15.50
N GLU A 370 19.12 26.08 14.38
CA GLU A 370 19.69 26.75 13.21
C GLU A 370 19.54 28.29 13.24
N ILE A 371 18.56 28.82 13.99
CA ILE A 371 18.17 30.23 13.93
C ILE A 371 18.18 30.85 15.33
N GLU A 372 19.16 31.71 15.60
CA GLU A 372 19.25 32.47 16.85
C GLU A 372 18.31 33.68 16.89
N ASP A 373 18.13 34.38 15.76
CA ASP A 373 17.26 35.56 15.68
C ASP A 373 15.79 35.20 15.85
N GLU A 374 15.17 35.75 16.89
CA GLU A 374 13.81 35.42 17.31
C GLU A 374 12.77 35.74 16.23
N ARG A 375 12.94 36.86 15.51
CA ARG A 375 12.02 37.23 14.41
C ARG A 375 12.14 36.26 13.24
N SER A 376 13.37 35.94 12.83
CA SER A 376 13.64 35.00 11.73
C SER A 376 13.14 33.60 12.06
N PHE A 377 13.30 33.16 13.31
CA PHE A 377 12.77 31.89 13.80
C PHE A 377 11.25 31.84 13.66
N LYS A 378 10.53 32.87 14.14
CA LYS A 378 9.06 32.98 14.00
C LYS A 378 8.60 32.88 12.54
N LEU A 379 9.25 33.62 11.65
CA LEU A 379 8.91 33.62 10.22
C LEU A 379 9.17 32.26 9.57
N LYS A 380 10.27 31.59 9.94
CA LYS A 380 10.61 30.25 9.44
C LYS A 380 9.68 29.16 9.96
N VAL A 381 9.27 29.23 11.23
CA VAL A 381 8.26 28.32 11.79
C VAL A 381 6.93 28.48 11.06
N SER A 382 6.49 29.71 10.78
CA SER A 382 5.29 29.94 9.97
C SER A 382 5.41 29.29 8.57
N ALA A 383 6.54 29.51 7.89
CA ALA A 383 6.75 29.03 6.53
C ALA A 383 6.97 27.51 6.42
N GLU A 384 7.60 26.86 7.40
CA GLU A 384 8.07 25.48 7.29
C GLU A 384 7.37 24.48 8.22
N VAL A 385 6.73 24.92 9.32
CA VAL A 385 6.08 24.02 10.29
C VAL A 385 4.56 24.05 10.17
N LEU A 386 3.95 25.23 10.06
CA LEU A 386 2.49 25.35 9.92
C LEU A 386 1.90 24.57 8.73
N PRO A 387 2.58 24.47 7.56
CA PRO A 387 2.10 23.62 6.48
C PRO A 387 1.88 22.16 6.88
N PHE A 388 2.65 21.61 7.84
CA PHE A 388 2.46 20.24 8.33
C PHE A 388 1.22 20.11 9.23
N ILE A 389 0.89 21.15 10.02
CA ILE A 389 -0.35 21.19 10.80
C ILE A 389 -1.57 21.16 9.89
N LEU A 390 -1.53 21.85 8.73
CA LEU A 390 -2.61 21.82 7.75
C LEU A 390 -2.89 20.42 7.19
N LEU A 391 -1.91 19.51 7.21
CA LEU A 391 -2.07 18.15 6.70
C LEU A 391 -2.82 17.23 7.66
N LEU A 392 -2.88 17.58 8.95
CA LEU A 392 -3.52 16.77 9.97
C LEU A 392 -5.04 16.72 9.74
N PRO A 393 -5.66 15.54 9.59
CA PRO A 393 -7.10 15.46 9.35
C PRO A 393 -7.95 15.90 10.55
N SER A 394 -7.45 15.66 11.77
CA SER A 394 -8.17 15.95 13.01
C SER A 394 -8.00 17.40 13.45
N ARG A 395 -9.12 18.10 13.69
CA ARG A 395 -9.11 19.47 14.22
C ARG A 395 -8.61 19.56 15.65
N ILE A 396 -8.86 18.53 16.46
CA ILE A 396 -8.34 18.44 17.83
C ILE A 396 -6.82 18.31 17.80
N ASP A 397 -6.30 17.53 16.87
CA ASP A 397 -4.85 17.33 16.72
C ASP A 397 -4.17 18.60 16.16
N GLN A 398 -4.81 19.28 15.21
CA GLN A 398 -4.38 20.61 14.77
C GLN A 398 -4.29 21.58 15.96
N GLU A 399 -5.31 21.65 16.79
CA GLU A 399 -5.35 22.52 17.97
C GLU A 399 -4.23 22.19 18.98
N HIS A 400 -3.97 20.90 19.21
CA HIS A 400 -2.85 20.46 20.05
C HIS A 400 -1.50 21.00 19.55
N PHE A 401 -1.19 20.82 18.27
CA PHE A 401 0.07 21.28 17.70
C PHE A 401 0.14 22.80 17.52
N LEU A 402 -0.99 23.50 17.35
CA LEU A 402 -1.02 24.96 17.42
C LEU A 402 -0.58 25.46 18.80
N GLY A 403 -1.02 24.79 19.87
CA GLY A 403 -0.54 25.06 21.23
C GLY A 403 0.97 24.91 21.36
N LYS A 404 1.52 23.80 20.85
CA LYS A 404 2.97 23.54 20.84
C LYS A 404 3.76 24.59 20.05
N VAL A 405 3.27 24.99 18.89
CA VAL A 405 3.92 26.04 18.08
C VAL A 405 3.87 27.37 18.82
N ALA A 406 2.72 27.75 19.37
CA ALA A 406 2.55 29.01 20.09
C ALA A 406 3.50 29.15 21.28
N GLU A 407 3.66 28.07 22.05
CA GLU A 407 4.64 27.96 23.13
C GLU A 407 6.07 28.14 22.60
N ALA A 408 6.45 27.37 21.57
CA ALA A 408 7.80 27.38 21.02
C ALA A 408 8.24 28.76 20.49
N ILE A 409 7.30 29.53 19.91
CA ILE A 409 7.59 30.85 19.34
C ILE A 409 7.16 32.02 20.23
N SER A 410 6.79 31.73 21.49
CA SER A 410 6.36 32.73 22.48
C SER A 410 5.30 33.70 21.92
N THR A 411 4.18 33.15 21.47
CA THR A 411 3.01 33.91 20.98
C THR A 411 1.71 33.28 21.46
N THR A 412 0.57 33.86 21.09
CA THR A 412 -0.76 33.32 21.42
C THR A 412 -1.19 32.26 20.41
N VAL A 413 -1.93 31.24 20.87
CA VAL A 413 -2.53 30.22 19.99
C VAL A 413 -3.40 30.87 18.92
N ASP A 414 -4.15 31.94 19.27
CA ASP A 414 -5.00 32.67 18.34
C ASP A 414 -4.22 33.32 17.19
N SER A 415 -3.03 33.89 17.48
CA SER A 415 -2.16 34.45 16.44
C SER A 415 -1.64 33.38 15.48
N VAL A 416 -1.28 32.20 16.00
CA VAL A 416 -0.84 31.07 15.16
C VAL A 416 -2.01 30.52 14.34
N ARG A 417 -3.21 30.44 14.92
CA ARG A 417 -4.42 30.00 14.22
C ARG A 417 -4.79 30.94 13.08
N TYR A 418 -4.72 32.26 13.31
CA TYR A 418 -4.93 33.26 12.26
C TYR A 418 -3.94 33.09 11.09
N GLU A 419 -2.67 32.86 11.40
CA GLU A 419 -1.65 32.61 10.37
C GLU A 419 -1.90 31.29 9.62
N LEU A 420 -2.30 30.23 10.32
CA LEU A 420 -2.67 28.94 9.74
C LEU A 420 -3.86 29.08 8.77
N ASP A 421 -4.87 29.86 9.15
CA ASP A 421 -6.04 30.10 8.31
C ASP A 421 -5.68 30.96 7.08
N ARG A 422 -4.81 31.97 7.23
CA ARG A 422 -4.25 32.72 6.09
C ARG A 422 -3.51 31.80 5.11
N LEU A 423 -2.70 30.86 5.62
CA LEU A 423 -2.02 29.86 4.78
C LEU A 423 -3.03 28.92 4.10
N ARG A 424 -4.11 28.54 4.78
CA ARG A 424 -5.18 27.73 4.20
C ARG A 424 -5.89 28.47 3.06
N GLU A 425 -6.13 29.76 3.19
CA GLU A 425 -6.71 30.60 2.14
C GLU A 425 -5.76 30.76 0.94
N GLN A 426 -4.45 30.86 1.19
CA GLN A 426 -3.42 30.90 0.14
C GLN A 426 -3.24 29.56 -0.59
N GLN A 427 -3.48 28.44 0.11
CA GLN A 427 -3.43 27.08 -0.47
C GLN A 427 -4.77 26.62 -1.05
N ALA A 428 -5.88 27.29 -0.71
CA ALA A 428 -7.14 27.09 -1.40
C ALA A 428 -6.96 27.55 -2.86
N PRO A 429 -7.45 26.78 -3.85
CA PRO A 429 -7.37 27.19 -5.24
C PRO A 429 -8.02 28.58 -5.38
N ALA A 430 -7.19 29.58 -5.68
CA ALA A 430 -7.63 30.95 -5.86
C ALA A 430 -8.66 31.02 -6.98
N GLY A 431 -9.91 31.36 -6.64
CA GLY A 431 -10.92 31.67 -7.64
C GLY A 431 -10.60 33.00 -8.33
N VAL A 432 -10.45 32.96 -9.65
CA VAL A 432 -10.56 34.07 -10.63
C VAL A 432 -9.41 35.12 -10.63
N ILE A 433 -8.47 35.01 -11.59
CA ILE A 433 -8.22 35.91 -12.75
C ILE A 433 -6.81 35.61 -13.37
N LYS A 434 -6.82 35.40 -14.70
CA LYS A 434 -5.76 35.34 -15.72
C LYS A 434 -4.93 34.05 -15.89
N ALA A 435 -5.30 33.34 -16.96
CA ALA A 435 -4.61 32.27 -17.70
C ALA A 435 -3.16 32.61 -18.10
N PRO A 436 -2.31 31.62 -18.50
CA PRO A 436 -2.69 30.28 -18.98
C PRO A 436 -1.94 29.09 -18.36
N PRO A 437 -2.53 27.89 -18.41
CA PRO A 437 -1.74 26.68 -18.57
C PRO A 437 -2.30 25.77 -19.68
N ASN A 438 -1.41 25.41 -20.61
CA ASN A 438 -1.63 24.27 -21.49
C ASN A 438 -1.14 22.99 -20.77
N THR A 439 -1.75 21.84 -21.08
CA THR A 439 -1.50 20.44 -20.62
C THR A 439 -2.37 19.88 -19.48
N ALA A 440 -3.64 19.55 -19.76
CA ALA A 440 -4.47 18.72 -18.85
C ALA A 440 -5.53 17.83 -19.54
N VAL A 441 -5.19 17.16 -20.66
CA VAL A 441 -6.15 16.27 -21.35
C VAL A 441 -6.10 14.82 -20.83
N ALA A 442 -4.97 14.38 -20.27
CA ALA A 442 -4.80 12.98 -19.81
C ALA A 442 -5.48 12.69 -18.46
N ASP A 443 -5.45 13.63 -17.53
CA ASP A 443 -5.93 13.44 -16.15
C ASP A 443 -7.47 13.42 -16.05
N ASN A 444 -8.14 14.18 -16.91
CA ASN A 444 -9.61 14.25 -16.96
C ASN A 444 -10.26 12.94 -17.44
N ARG A 445 -9.59 12.16 -18.30
CA ARG A 445 -10.11 10.86 -18.78
C ARG A 445 -10.08 9.78 -17.69
N ALA A 446 -9.06 9.79 -16.83
CA ALA A 446 -8.95 8.84 -15.72
C ALA A 446 -10.02 9.11 -14.65
N GLN A 447 -10.26 10.38 -14.30
CA GLN A 447 -11.31 10.77 -13.36
C GLN A 447 -12.72 10.48 -13.88
N ALA A 448 -12.96 10.66 -15.18
CA ALA A 448 -14.24 10.30 -15.82
C ALA A 448 -14.49 8.78 -15.76
N LYS A 449 -13.46 7.95 -15.98
CA LYS A 449 -13.57 6.48 -15.91
C LYS A 449 -13.90 5.97 -14.50
N VAL A 450 -13.24 6.51 -13.47
CA VAL A 450 -13.50 6.15 -12.07
C VAL A 450 -14.90 6.56 -11.62
N SER A 451 -15.35 7.75 -12.04
CA SER A 451 -16.71 8.22 -11.74
C SER A 451 -17.77 7.39 -12.46
N SER A 452 -17.47 6.89 -13.66
CA SER A 452 -18.35 5.98 -14.42
C SER A 452 -18.51 4.61 -13.74
N ASP A 453 -17.43 4.02 -13.24
CA ASP A 453 -17.48 2.72 -12.53
C ASP A 453 -18.27 2.82 -11.20
N MET A 454 -18.11 3.92 -10.46
CA MET A 454 -18.89 4.16 -9.24
C MET A 454 -20.38 4.41 -9.53
N ALA A 455 -20.72 5.12 -10.61
CA ALA A 455 -22.11 5.31 -11.01
C ALA A 455 -22.76 3.98 -11.39
N GLN A 456 -22.04 3.12 -12.14
CA GLN A 456 -22.51 1.80 -12.54
C GLN A 456 -22.82 0.93 -11.32
N LYS A 457 -21.87 0.81 -10.38
CA LYS A 457 -22.04 -0.01 -9.17
C LYS A 457 -23.20 0.46 -8.29
N ALA A 458 -23.37 1.77 -8.13
CA ALA A 458 -24.49 2.32 -7.36
C ALA A 458 -25.83 2.07 -8.06
N TYR A 459 -25.88 2.18 -9.39
CA TYR A 459 -27.07 1.88 -10.20
C TYR A 459 -27.48 0.41 -10.12
N VAL A 460 -26.54 -0.52 -10.30
CA VAL A 460 -26.80 -1.97 -10.17
C VAL A 460 -27.36 -2.31 -8.80
N TYR A 461 -26.77 -1.73 -7.75
CA TYR A 461 -27.23 -1.90 -6.38
C TYR A 461 -28.69 -1.42 -6.21
N LEU A 462 -29.04 -0.23 -6.70
CA LEU A 462 -30.38 0.33 -6.54
C LEU A 462 -31.44 -0.47 -7.32
N LEU A 463 -31.10 -1.00 -8.50
CA LEU A 463 -31.98 -1.86 -9.28
C LEU A 463 -32.18 -3.24 -8.65
N ALA A 464 -31.16 -3.80 -8.00
CA ALA A 464 -31.28 -5.04 -7.25
C ALA A 464 -32.06 -4.83 -5.94
N ALA A 465 -31.83 -3.70 -5.26
CA ALA A 465 -32.57 -3.34 -4.06
C ALA A 465 -34.08 -3.21 -4.33
N ALA A 466 -34.49 -2.56 -5.42
CA ALA A 466 -35.90 -2.39 -5.77
C ALA A 466 -36.69 -3.71 -5.86
N GLU A 467 -36.04 -4.85 -6.16
CA GLU A 467 -36.70 -6.16 -6.21
C GLU A 467 -36.94 -6.80 -4.83
N VAL A 468 -36.21 -6.35 -3.82
CA VAL A 468 -36.28 -6.87 -2.44
C VAL A 468 -37.10 -5.95 -1.52
N LEU A 469 -37.24 -4.68 -1.89
CA LEU A 469 -37.97 -3.68 -1.12
C LEU A 469 -39.50 -3.87 -1.23
N SER A 470 -40.24 -3.27 -0.30
CA SER A 470 -41.71 -3.24 -0.39
C SER A 470 -42.15 -2.52 -1.68
N PRO A 471 -43.29 -2.90 -2.30
CA PRO A 471 -43.71 -2.34 -3.60
C PRO A 471 -43.79 -0.81 -3.62
N ASP A 472 -44.26 -0.20 -2.52
CA ASP A 472 -44.37 1.26 -2.41
C ASP A 472 -43.00 1.95 -2.33
N PHE A 473 -42.05 1.34 -1.62
CA PHE A 473 -40.71 1.91 -1.45
C PHE A 473 -39.84 1.67 -2.69
N ALA A 474 -39.96 0.50 -3.32
CA ALA A 474 -39.34 0.19 -4.61
C ALA A 474 -39.73 1.22 -5.68
N LYS A 475 -41.01 1.55 -5.79
CA LYS A 475 -41.51 2.57 -6.74
C LYS A 475 -40.91 3.95 -6.49
N LYS A 476 -40.70 4.35 -5.24
CA LYS A 476 -40.03 5.63 -4.90
C LYS A 476 -38.57 5.62 -5.35
N VAL A 477 -37.84 4.53 -5.08
CA VAL A 477 -36.45 4.36 -5.52
C VAL A 477 -36.34 4.42 -7.04
N GLU A 478 -37.25 3.74 -7.77
CA GLU A 478 -37.28 3.76 -9.24
C GLU A 478 -37.50 5.17 -9.82
N LEU A 479 -38.42 5.94 -9.23
CA LEU A 479 -38.67 7.33 -9.63
C LEU A 479 -37.45 8.22 -9.43
N GLU A 480 -36.76 8.10 -8.29
CA GLU A 480 -35.54 8.88 -8.03
C GLU A 480 -34.38 8.44 -8.93
N VAL A 481 -34.22 7.14 -9.17
CA VAL A 481 -33.23 6.64 -10.13
C VAL A 481 -33.49 7.19 -11.52
N ALA A 482 -34.76 7.21 -11.98
CA ALA A 482 -35.14 7.80 -13.26
C ALA A 482 -34.84 9.31 -13.32
N ALA A 483 -35.13 10.05 -12.24
CA ALA A 483 -34.82 11.47 -12.14
C ALA A 483 -33.30 11.72 -12.18
N ILE A 484 -32.51 10.93 -11.48
CA ILE A 484 -31.04 11.03 -11.45
C ILE A 484 -30.43 10.69 -12.82
N LYS A 485 -30.97 9.71 -13.56
CA LYS A 485 -30.50 9.36 -14.91
C LYS A 485 -30.63 10.50 -15.92
N THR A 486 -31.45 11.52 -15.66
CA THR A 486 -31.50 12.74 -16.51
C THR A 486 -30.20 13.55 -16.47
N ILE A 487 -29.32 13.31 -15.48
CA ILE A 487 -28.01 13.98 -15.33
C ILE A 487 -26.97 13.41 -16.29
N GLY A 488 -27.08 12.13 -16.66
CA GLY A 488 -26.13 11.49 -17.56
C GLY A 488 -26.35 9.99 -17.72
N GLU A 489 -25.82 9.44 -18.80
CA GLU A 489 -26.02 8.04 -19.18
C GLU A 489 -25.20 7.06 -18.33
N VAL A 490 -25.81 5.90 -18.07
CA VAL A 490 -25.27 4.75 -17.35
C VAL A 490 -25.67 3.51 -18.13
N GLY A 491 -24.76 2.55 -18.30
CA GLY A 491 -25.05 1.34 -19.07
C GLY A 491 -26.04 0.45 -18.31
N ASP A 492 -26.89 -0.26 -19.05
CA ASP A 492 -27.73 -1.27 -18.42
C ASP A 492 -26.85 -2.41 -17.89
N PRO A 493 -27.05 -2.85 -16.64
CA PRO A 493 -26.23 -3.90 -16.04
C PRO A 493 -26.47 -5.25 -16.70
N ASP A 494 -25.43 -6.08 -16.75
CA ASP A 494 -25.56 -7.49 -17.13
C ASP A 494 -26.39 -8.25 -16.09
N GLU A 495 -27.17 -9.22 -16.55
CA GLU A 495 -28.09 -10.02 -15.73
C GLU A 495 -27.34 -10.78 -14.62
N SER A 496 -26.11 -11.22 -14.92
CA SER A 496 -25.23 -11.88 -13.95
C SER A 496 -24.72 -10.94 -12.85
N GLU A 497 -24.44 -9.67 -13.15
CA GLU A 497 -23.98 -8.69 -12.15
C GLU A 497 -25.12 -8.32 -11.19
N ARG A 498 -26.33 -8.14 -11.74
CA ARG A 498 -27.53 -7.84 -10.96
C ARG A 498 -27.90 -8.99 -10.02
N ALA A 499 -27.86 -10.24 -10.49
CA ALA A 499 -28.19 -11.42 -9.70
C ALA A 499 -27.25 -11.61 -8.49
N GLY A 500 -25.95 -11.35 -8.64
CA GLY A 500 -24.99 -11.46 -7.53
C GLY A 500 -25.22 -10.43 -6.41
N VAL A 501 -25.62 -9.21 -6.79
CA VAL A 501 -25.96 -8.16 -5.82
C VAL A 501 -27.30 -8.46 -5.15
N LEU A 502 -28.31 -8.89 -5.90
CA LEU A 502 -29.63 -9.25 -5.38
C LEU A 502 -29.55 -10.28 -4.25
N PHE A 503 -28.80 -11.36 -4.46
CA PHE A 503 -28.59 -12.40 -3.45
C PHE A 503 -27.98 -11.86 -2.13
N THR A 504 -27.06 -10.90 -2.25
CA THR A 504 -26.43 -10.26 -1.09
C THR A 504 -27.43 -9.41 -0.32
N LEU A 505 -28.30 -8.70 -1.04
CA LEU A 505 -29.32 -7.82 -0.45
C LEU A 505 -30.46 -8.59 0.20
N GLU A 506 -30.93 -9.70 -0.37
CA GLU A 506 -31.97 -10.54 0.25
C GLU A 506 -31.57 -11.01 1.65
N GLN A 507 -30.30 -11.39 1.84
CA GLN A 507 -29.79 -11.85 3.15
C GLN A 507 -29.59 -10.70 4.14
N HIS A 508 -29.19 -9.54 3.64
CA HIS A 508 -28.87 -8.36 4.45
C HIS A 508 -30.14 -7.61 4.88
N PHE A 509 -31.05 -7.33 3.95
CA PHE A 509 -32.26 -6.54 4.19
C PHE A 509 -33.29 -7.26 5.06
N THR A 510 -33.36 -8.59 4.99
CA THR A 510 -34.25 -9.39 5.87
C THR A 510 -33.95 -9.20 7.36
N ASN A 511 -32.73 -8.78 7.71
CA ASN A 511 -32.25 -8.66 9.08
C ASN A 511 -32.06 -7.20 9.54
N LEU A 512 -32.38 -6.21 8.68
CA LEU A 512 -32.20 -4.80 9.00
C LEU A 512 -33.48 -4.15 9.54
N PRO A 513 -33.39 -3.29 10.55
CA PRO A 513 -34.46 -2.37 10.89
C PRO A 513 -34.81 -1.46 9.70
N GLU A 514 -36.08 -1.13 9.54
CA GLU A 514 -36.60 -0.34 8.40
C GLU A 514 -35.88 1.01 8.23
N LEU A 515 -35.53 1.69 9.33
CA LEU A 515 -34.80 2.95 9.30
C LEU A 515 -33.37 2.79 8.72
N ALA A 516 -32.66 1.73 9.10
CA ALA A 516 -31.31 1.46 8.62
C ALA A 516 -31.31 1.08 7.13
N LEU A 517 -32.35 0.37 6.69
CA LEU A 517 -32.59 0.08 5.28
C LEU A 517 -32.81 1.38 4.48
N GLN A 518 -33.62 2.30 5.00
CA GLN A 518 -33.87 3.60 4.36
C GLN A 518 -32.60 4.45 4.28
N GLU A 519 -31.80 4.51 5.35
CA GLU A 519 -30.50 5.18 5.38
C GLU A 519 -29.54 4.65 4.31
N GLU A 520 -29.49 3.32 4.15
CA GLU A 520 -28.60 2.68 3.19
C GLU A 520 -29.02 3.00 1.74
N ILE A 521 -30.31 2.95 1.44
CA ILE A 521 -30.85 3.30 0.11
C ILE A 521 -30.63 4.77 -0.22
N VAL A 522 -30.89 5.67 0.73
CA VAL A 522 -30.65 7.11 0.59
C VAL A 522 -29.16 7.41 0.34
N ALA A 523 -28.27 6.77 1.09
CA ALA A 523 -26.83 6.89 0.88
C ALA A 523 -26.42 6.43 -0.54
N LYS A 524 -27.04 5.37 -1.05
CA LYS A 524 -26.78 4.85 -2.40
C LYS A 524 -27.33 5.74 -3.51
N LEU A 525 -28.52 6.32 -3.35
CA LEU A 525 -29.06 7.35 -4.25
C LEU A 525 -28.14 8.57 -4.34
N ASN A 526 -27.64 9.05 -3.19
CA ASN A 526 -26.68 10.15 -3.11
C ASN A 526 -25.34 9.81 -3.78
N GLN A 527 -24.84 8.58 -3.57
CA GLN A 527 -23.64 8.08 -4.25
C GLN A 527 -23.82 8.07 -5.76
N PHE A 528 -24.97 7.59 -6.25
CA PHE A 528 -25.30 7.52 -7.66
C PHE A 528 -25.37 8.90 -8.32
N LYS A 529 -26.14 9.82 -7.72
CA LYS A 529 -26.27 11.22 -8.16
C LYS A 529 -24.92 11.93 -8.20
N THR A 530 -24.12 11.79 -7.15
CA THR A 530 -22.80 12.43 -7.05
C THR A 530 -21.83 11.92 -8.12
N ALA A 531 -21.84 10.61 -8.40
CA ALA A 531 -20.99 10.02 -9.41
C ALA A 531 -21.33 10.52 -10.82
N LEU A 532 -22.62 10.64 -11.15
CA LEU A 532 -23.08 11.19 -12.43
C LEU A 532 -22.76 12.68 -12.60
N ILE A 533 -22.97 13.49 -11.56
CA ILE A 533 -22.60 14.93 -11.61
C ILE A 533 -21.09 15.07 -11.82
N ARG A 534 -20.26 14.26 -11.16
CA ARG A 534 -18.79 14.28 -11.36
C ARG A 534 -18.41 13.88 -12.78
N LYS A 535 -19.05 12.85 -13.34
CA LYS A 535 -18.85 12.43 -14.73
C LYS A 535 -19.20 13.56 -15.71
N HIS A 536 -20.34 14.20 -15.53
CA HIS A 536 -20.80 15.30 -16.38
C HIS A 536 -19.86 16.52 -16.29
N LEU A 537 -19.46 16.93 -15.08
CA LEU A 537 -18.49 18.02 -14.89
C LEU A 537 -17.11 17.72 -15.50
N ALA A 538 -16.66 16.47 -15.48
CA ALA A 538 -15.42 16.07 -16.16
C ALA A 538 -15.53 16.20 -17.69
N MET A 539 -16.69 15.86 -18.27
CA MET A 539 -16.96 16.08 -19.69
C MET A 539 -16.97 17.57 -20.04
N CYS A 540 -17.71 18.40 -19.28
CA CYS A 540 -17.73 19.84 -19.51
C CYS A 540 -16.33 20.47 -19.39
N ARG A 541 -15.49 20.02 -18.46
CA ARG A 541 -14.10 20.50 -18.35
C ARG A 541 -13.23 20.10 -19.53
N SER A 542 -13.42 18.89 -20.06
CA SER A 542 -12.75 18.46 -21.28
C SER A 542 -13.21 19.27 -22.49
N GLU A 543 -14.49 19.60 -22.56
CA GLU A 543 -15.07 20.40 -23.64
C GLU A 543 -14.64 21.87 -23.55
N LEU A 544 -14.56 22.42 -22.34
CA LEU A 544 -14.03 23.76 -22.10
C LEU A 544 -12.60 23.88 -22.64
N GLY A 545 -11.72 22.92 -22.32
CA GLY A 545 -10.37 22.90 -22.85
C GLY A 545 -10.30 22.75 -24.38
N ALA A 546 -11.26 22.06 -24.99
CA ALA A 546 -11.35 21.95 -26.45
C ALA A 546 -11.86 23.26 -27.11
N ALA A 547 -12.85 23.92 -26.50
CA ALA A 547 -13.38 25.21 -26.95
C ALA A 547 -12.35 26.33 -26.80
N GLU A 548 -11.58 26.34 -25.71
CA GLU A 548 -10.43 27.24 -25.48
C GLU A 548 -9.33 27.03 -26.54
N ALA A 549 -9.01 25.78 -26.88
CA ALA A 549 -8.03 25.48 -27.93
C ALA A 549 -8.52 25.88 -29.34
N ALA A 550 -9.83 25.87 -29.57
CA ALA A 550 -10.45 26.28 -30.82
C ALA A 550 -10.70 27.79 -30.92
N GLY A 551 -10.58 28.54 -29.81
CA GLY A 551 -10.89 29.97 -29.75
C GLY A 551 -12.38 30.30 -29.92
N ASP A 552 -13.28 29.38 -29.55
CA ASP A 552 -14.73 29.55 -29.68
C ASP A 552 -15.33 30.17 -28.41
N ASP A 553 -15.30 31.49 -28.33
CA ASP A 553 -15.77 32.26 -27.17
C ASP A 553 -17.25 32.01 -26.82
N ALA A 554 -18.09 31.73 -27.83
CA ALA A 554 -19.50 31.43 -27.61
C ALA A 554 -19.68 30.07 -26.92
N ARG A 555 -18.92 29.05 -27.35
CA ARG A 555 -18.95 27.72 -26.74
C ARG A 555 -18.34 27.74 -25.33
N ILE A 556 -17.28 28.51 -25.10
CA ILE A 556 -16.66 28.69 -23.77
C ILE A 556 -17.70 29.19 -22.75
N LEU A 557 -18.44 30.25 -23.09
CA LEU A 557 -19.46 30.83 -22.19
C LEU A 557 -20.59 29.82 -21.88
N GLN A 558 -21.06 29.08 -22.89
CA GLN A 558 -22.08 28.04 -22.71
C GLN A 558 -21.60 26.93 -21.76
N VAL A 559 -20.38 26.43 -21.96
CA VAL A 559 -19.83 25.35 -21.13
C VAL A 559 -19.58 25.81 -19.69
N LEU A 560 -19.15 27.06 -19.48
CA LEU A 560 -19.00 27.64 -18.14
C LEU A 560 -20.34 27.79 -17.41
N GLU A 561 -21.40 28.15 -18.12
CA GLU A 561 -22.74 28.22 -17.56
C GLU A 561 -23.27 26.83 -17.16
N GLU A 562 -23.02 25.80 -17.98
CA GLU A 562 -23.34 24.42 -17.63
C GLU A 562 -22.55 23.90 -16.43
N ILE A 563 -21.24 24.19 -16.36
CA ILE A 563 -20.41 23.85 -15.20
C ILE A 563 -20.99 24.49 -13.94
N LYS A 564 -21.32 25.79 -13.98
CA LYS A 564 -21.91 26.51 -12.85
C LYS A 564 -23.23 25.87 -12.43
N LYS A 565 -24.12 25.54 -13.37
CA LYS A 565 -25.41 24.87 -13.12
C LYS A 565 -25.22 23.53 -12.40
N TYR A 566 -24.30 22.69 -12.85
CA TYR A 566 -24.09 21.37 -12.24
C TYR A 566 -23.26 21.42 -10.94
N GLU A 567 -22.41 22.44 -10.76
CA GLU A 567 -21.78 22.70 -9.46
C GLU A 567 -22.79 23.18 -8.40
N THR A 568 -23.80 23.97 -8.81
CA THR A 568 -24.94 24.31 -7.95
C THR A 568 -25.77 23.07 -7.62
N LYS A 569 -26.15 22.26 -8.62
CA LYS A 569 -26.85 20.97 -8.40
C LYS A 569 -26.06 19.97 -7.54
N ARG A 570 -24.74 20.08 -7.48
CA ARG A 570 -23.89 19.28 -6.58
C ARG A 570 -24.02 19.72 -5.12
N ARG A 571 -24.28 21.01 -4.90
CA ARG A 571 -24.45 21.62 -3.57
C ARG A 571 -25.89 21.57 -3.09
N GLU A 572 -26.85 21.58 -4.02
CA GLU A 572 -28.28 21.50 -3.76
C GLU A 572 -28.74 20.02 -3.73
N LEU A 573 -29.05 19.56 -2.51
CA LEU A 573 -29.69 18.28 -2.13
C LEU A 573 -28.82 17.01 -2.18
N ALA A 574 -28.35 16.62 -1.00
CA ALA A 574 -28.33 15.20 -0.62
C ALA A 574 -29.76 14.84 -0.19
N TYR A 575 -30.27 13.69 -0.62
CA TYR A 575 -31.45 13.11 0.02
C TYR A 575 -31.08 12.88 1.49
N ASP A 576 -31.92 13.31 2.42
CA ASP A 576 -31.90 12.82 3.79
C ASP A 576 -33.10 11.89 3.99
N VAL A 577 -33.05 11.07 5.03
CA VAL A 577 -34.08 10.04 5.25
C VAL A 577 -35.44 10.68 5.51
N GLU A 578 -35.48 11.83 6.18
CA GLU A 578 -36.72 12.54 6.50
C GLU A 578 -37.41 13.09 5.24
N SER A 579 -36.68 13.74 4.33
CA SER A 579 -37.20 14.25 3.05
C SER A 579 -37.58 13.15 2.06
N PHE A 580 -36.85 12.03 2.07
CA PHE A 580 -37.13 10.88 1.20
C PHE A 580 -38.35 10.07 1.67
N THR A 581 -38.65 10.06 2.97
CA THR A 581 -39.78 9.32 3.54
C THR A 581 -41.06 10.16 3.68
N ALA A 582 -40.95 11.49 3.78
CA ALA A 582 -42.08 12.41 3.90
C ALA A 582 -42.84 12.69 2.58
N SER A 583 -42.28 12.27 1.45
CA SER A 583 -42.84 12.37 0.08
C SER A 583 -43.40 11.02 -0.36
#